data_AF-A0A1F9EU69-F1
#
_entry.id   AF-A0A1F9EU69-F1
#
_cell.length_a   1.000
_cell.length_b   1.000
_cell.length_c   1.000
_cell.angle_alpha   90.00
_cell.angle_beta   90.00
_cell.angle_gamma   90.00
#
_symmetry.space_group_name_H-M   'P 1'
#
loop_
_entity.id
_entity.type
_entity.pdbx_description
1 polymer ?
#
loop_
_entity_poly.entity_id
_entity_poly.type
_entity_poly.pdbx_seq_one_letter_code
_entity_poly.pdbx_strand_id
1 'polypeptide(L)' 'MSKIPHLKPKRVIRVVKRAGFEIQEGAKHTAVIKADQIITMIPRGGKVLKKGALSGIIKDLGMTLDEFLSYL' A
#
# COMPACT_ATOMS: atom_id res chain seq x y z
N MET A 1 9.28 18.43 -1.94
CA MET A 1 8.14 17.65 -1.41
C MET A 1 7.61 16.76 -2.51
N SER A 2 7.85 15.46 -2.44
CA SER A 2 7.28 14.50 -3.38
C SER A 2 5.75 14.52 -3.24
N LYS A 3 5.04 14.71 -4.36
CA LYS A 3 3.57 14.80 -4.36
C LYS A 3 3.02 13.39 -4.34
N ILE A 4 2.14 13.08 -3.38
CA ILE A 4 1.48 11.75 -3.32
C ILE A 4 0.72 11.51 -4.63
N PRO A 5 1.08 10.47 -5.40
CA PRO A 5 0.47 10.21 -6.70
C PRO A 5 -0.92 9.58 -6.57
N HIS A 6 -1.73 9.75 -7.61
CA HIS A 6 -3.02 9.07 -7.76
C HIS A 6 -2.79 7.64 -8.26
N LEU A 7 -2.80 6.66 -7.35
CA LEU A 7 -2.51 5.26 -7.68
C LEU A 7 -3.75 4.37 -7.64
N LYS A 8 -3.79 3.41 -8.58
CA LYS A 8 -4.72 2.28 -8.54
C LYS A 8 -4.32 1.34 -7.38
N PRO A 9 -5.28 0.74 -6.66
CA PRO A 9 -4.95 -0.17 -5.57
C PRO A 9 -4.07 -1.35 -5.99
N LYS A 10 -4.29 -1.89 -7.20
CA LYS A 10 -3.42 -2.94 -7.78
C LYS A 10 -1.95 -2.54 -7.84
N ARG A 11 -1.65 -1.26 -8.09
CA ARG A 11 -0.27 -0.76 -8.15
C ARG A 11 0.35 -0.66 -6.76
N VAL A 12 -0.44 -0.22 -5.77
CA VAL A 12 0.00 -0.19 -4.37
C VAL A 12 0.29 -1.61 -3.86
N ILE A 13 -0.58 -2.59 -4.14
CA ILE A 13 -0.33 -4.00 -3.79
C ILE A 13 0.97 -4.52 -4.40
N ARG A 14 1.28 -4.14 -5.65
CA ARG A 14 2.53 -4.52 -6.32
C ARG A 14 3.75 -3.89 -5.65
N VAL A 15 3.67 -2.62 -5.30
CA VAL A 15 4.73 -1.91 -4.56
C VAL A 15 5.00 -2.60 -3.22
N VAL A 16 3.95 -2.90 -2.47
CA VAL A 16 4.04 -3.56 -1.16
C VAL A 16 4.68 -4.95 -1.29
N LYS A 17 4.28 -5.75 -2.29
CA LYS A 17 4.95 -7.02 -2.62
C LYS A 17 6.43 -6.83 -2.95
N ARG A 18 6.80 -5.81 -3.75
CA ARG A 18 8.20 -5.50 -4.12
C ARG A 18 9.05 -5.04 -2.94
N ALA A 19 8.43 -4.33 -2.00
CA ALA A 19 9.06 -3.90 -0.77
C ALA A 19 9.30 -5.04 0.24
N GLY A 20 8.92 -6.28 -0.10
CA GLY A 20 9.18 -7.47 0.73
C GLY A 20 8.13 -7.73 1.80
N PHE A 21 6.99 -7.05 1.76
CA PHE A 21 5.89 -7.36 2.69
C PHE A 21 5.12 -8.58 2.23
N GLU A 22 4.71 -9.39 3.20
CA GLU A 22 3.76 -10.46 2.97
C GLU A 22 2.36 -9.87 2.76
N ILE A 23 1.60 -10.48 1.87
CA ILE A 23 0.21 -10.08 1.64
C ILE A 23 -0.72 -11.29 1.65
N GLN A 24 -1.91 -11.08 2.20
CA GLN A 24 -3.00 -12.02 2.14
C GLN A 24 -4.13 -11.42 1.33
N GLU A 25 -4.42 -12.01 0.17
CA GLU A 25 -5.45 -11.54 -0.73
C GLU A 25 -6.84 -12.04 -0.29
N GLY A 26 -7.71 -11.13 0.13
CA GLY A 26 -9.12 -11.40 0.37
C GLY A 26 -10.01 -10.94 -0.80
N ALA A 27 -11.32 -11.18 -0.68
CA ALA A 27 -12.28 -10.85 -1.74
C ALA A 27 -12.38 -9.34 -2.04
N LYS A 28 -12.45 -8.49 -1.01
CA LYS A 28 -12.60 -7.03 -1.14
C LYS A 28 -11.35 -6.25 -0.74
N HIS A 29 -10.52 -6.82 0.13
CA HIS A 29 -9.33 -6.19 0.68
C HIS A 29 -8.15 -7.15 0.62
N THR A 30 -6.95 -6.60 0.55
CA THR A 30 -5.69 -7.30 0.70
C THR A 30 -5.07 -6.85 2.02
N ALA A 31 -4.86 -7.80 2.94
CA ALA A 31 -4.13 -7.54 4.17
C ALA A 31 -2.63 -7.53 3.89
N VAL A 32 -1.91 -6.60 4.50
CA VAL A 32 -0.45 -6.55 4.49
C VAL A 32 0.05 -7.01 5.86
N ILE A 33 0.96 -7.97 5.85
CA ILE A 33 1.46 -8.64 7.04
C ILE A 33 2.94 -8.28 7.22
N LYS A 34 3.31 -7.96 8.45
CA LYS A 34 4.70 -7.74 8.87
C LYS A 34 4.87 -8.36 10.26
N ALA A 35 5.85 -9.24 10.41
CA ALA A 35 6.11 -9.95 11.67
C ALA A 35 4.84 -10.63 12.24
N ASP A 36 4.14 -11.41 11.40
CA ASP A 36 2.90 -12.13 11.73
C ASP A 36 1.70 -11.27 12.17
N GLN A 37 1.79 -9.94 12.01
CA GLN A 37 0.69 -9.02 12.31
C GLN A 37 0.19 -8.31 11.06
N ILE A 38 -1.13 -8.15 10.97
CA ILE A 38 -1.75 -7.31 9.93
C ILE A 38 -1.49 -5.86 10.30
N ILE A 39 -0.69 -5.18 9.49
CA ILE A 39 -0.33 -3.77 9.71
C ILE A 39 -1.24 -2.81 8.98
N THR A 40 -1.76 -3.19 7.82
CA THR A 40 -2.69 -2.36 7.05
C THR A 40 -3.52 -3.19 6.07
N MET A 41 -4.60 -2.60 5.57
CA MET A 41 -5.51 -3.23 4.61
C MET A 41 -5.68 -2.35 3.38
N ILE A 42 -5.44 -2.93 2.21
CA ILE A 42 -5.56 -2.24 0.92
C ILE A 42 -6.86 -2.67 0.25
N PRO A 43 -7.80 -1.76 -0.05
CA PRO A 43 -9.00 -2.10 -0.79
C PRO A 43 -8.64 -2.53 -2.21
N ARG A 44 -9.20 -3.62 -2.73
CA ARG A 44 -8.96 -4.08 -4.11
C ARG A 44 -9.86 -3.39 -5.13
N GLY A 45 -11.02 -2.91 -4.67
CA GLY A 45 -12.00 -2.21 -5.50
C GLY A 45 -11.63 -0.74 -5.75
N GLY A 46 -12.14 -0.19 -6.85
CA GLY A 46 -12.07 1.24 -7.17
C GLY A 46 -11.05 1.63 -8.23
N LYS A 47 -11.22 2.84 -8.76
CA LYS A 47 -10.38 3.39 -9.84
C LYS A 47 -9.07 3.98 -9.33
N VAL A 48 -9.08 4.67 -8.19
CA VAL A 48 -7.93 5.41 -7.63
C VAL A 48 -8.05 5.48 -6.11
N LEU A 49 -6.96 5.24 -5.39
CA LEU A 49 -6.87 5.50 -3.95
C LEU A 49 -6.78 7.01 -3.71
N LYS A 50 -7.62 7.51 -2.80
CA LYS A 50 -7.55 8.91 -2.35
C LYS A 50 -6.20 9.15 -1.66
N LYS A 51 -5.68 10.37 -1.77
CA LYS A 51 -4.40 10.80 -1.18
C LYS A 51 -4.28 10.41 0.30
N GLY A 52 -5.34 10.63 1.09
CA GLY A 52 -5.35 10.28 2.52
C GLY A 52 -5.21 8.79 2.78
N ALA A 53 -5.89 7.94 1.98
CA ALA A 53 -5.79 6.49 2.12
C ALA A 53 -4.38 5.98 1.77
N LEU A 54 -3.80 6.48 0.68
CA LEU A 54 -2.42 6.12 0.32
C LEU A 54 -1.41 6.60 1.37
N SER A 55 -1.58 7.81 1.90
CA SER A 55 -0.72 8.33 2.96
C SER A 55 -0.81 7.51 4.25
N GLY A 56 -2.01 7.07 4.62
CA GLY A 56 -2.23 6.19 5.78
C GLY A 56 -1.52 4.87 5.60
N ILE A 57 -1.73 4.21 4.46
CA ILE A 57 -1.05 2.95 4.11
C ILE A 57 0.46 3.10 4.22
N ILE A 58 1.06 4.13 3.60
CA ILE A 58 2.52 4.34 3.65
C ILE A 58 3.02 4.50 5.09
N LYS A 59 2.26 5.23 5.92
CA LYS A 59 2.58 5.42 7.34
C LYS A 59 2.49 4.11 8.12
N ASP A 60 1.47 3.30 7.89
CA ASP A 60 1.28 2.00 8.55
C ASP A 60 2.37 1.00 8.15
N LEU A 61 2.85 1.07 6.91
CA LEU A 61 4.01 0.29 6.43
C LEU A 61 5.33 0.70 7.12
N GLY A 62 5.35 1.85 7.78
CA GLY A 62 6.56 2.43 8.37
C GLY A 62 7.56 2.88 7.31
N MET A 63 7.09 3.30 6.14
CA MET A 63 7.92 3.77 5.02
C MET A 63 7.75 5.27 4.81
N THR A 64 8.75 5.90 4.21
CA THR A 64 8.65 7.26 3.68
C THR A 64 7.99 7.26 2.30
N LEU A 65 7.50 8.43 1.87
CA LEU A 65 6.92 8.57 0.53
C LEU A 65 7.97 8.29 -0.55
N ASP A 66 9.22 8.72 -0.36
CA ASP A 66 10.29 8.52 -1.35
C ASP A 66 10.70 7.04 -1.46
N GLU A 67 10.80 6.32 -0.34
CA GLU A 67 10.98 4.86 -0.34
C GLU A 67 9.85 4.17 -1.08
N PHE A 68 8.60 4.53 -0.79
CA PHE A 68 7.45 3.97 -1.49
C PHE A 68 7.51 4.22 -3.02
N LEU A 69 7.91 5.43 -3.42
CA LEU A 69 8.04 5.81 -4.83
C LEU A 69 9.18 5.07 -5.54
N SER A 70 10.23 4.67 -4.82
CA SER A 70 11.34 3.89 -5.39
C SER A 70 10.92 2.51 -5.90
N TYR A 71 9.81 1.96 -5.36
CA TYR A 71 9.27 0.65 -5.73
C TYR A 71 8.16 0.69 -6.81
N LEU A 72 7.78 1.89 -7.29
CA LEU A 72 6.65 2.12 -8.21
C LEU A 72 6.82 1.50 -9.61
#